data_AF-A0A7K4DS13-F1
#
_entry.id   AF-A0A7K4DS13-F1
#
_cell.length_a   1.000
_cell.length_b   1.000
_cell.length_c   1.000
_cell.angle_alpha   90.00
_cell.angle_beta   90.00
_cell.angle_gamma   90.00
#
_symmetry.space_group_name_H-M   'P 1'
#
loop_
_entity.id
_entity.type
_entity.pdbx_description
1 polymer ?
#
loop_
_entity_poly.entity_id
_entity_poly.type
_entity_poly.pdbx_seq_one_letter_code
_entity_poly.pdbx_strand_id
1 'polypeptide(L)' 'IGAWTGTAEGMEQQAISIIGAAISIGYAFGVTIIILKVMDAVWPGGIRVTPKEEEIGLDLAQHGERAYVNE' A
#
# COMPACT_ATOMS: atom_id res chain seq x y z
N ILE A 1 -31.71 14.34 0.12
CA ILE A 1 -31.00 15.48 -0.52
C ILE A 1 -29.64 14.93 -0.95
N GLY A 2 -29.30 15.04 -2.24
CA GLY A 2 -28.10 14.42 -2.81
C GLY A 2 -26.96 15.41 -2.93
N ALA A 3 -25.70 14.96 -2.87
CA ALA A 3 -24.54 15.84 -2.99
C ALA A 3 -24.51 16.62 -4.33
N TRP A 4 -25.10 16.07 -5.39
CA TRP A 4 -25.03 16.63 -6.76
C TRP A 4 -26.22 17.53 -7.14
N THR A 5 -26.95 18.08 -6.16
CA THR A 5 -28.17 18.87 -6.40
C THR A 5 -27.92 20.35 -6.73
N GLY A 6 -26.69 20.86 -6.55
CA GLY A 6 -26.37 22.28 -6.76
C GLY A 6 -27.00 23.24 -5.74
N THR A 7 -27.66 22.71 -4.71
CA THR A 7 -28.17 23.47 -3.56
C THR A 7 -27.06 23.69 -2.52
N ALA A 8 -27.23 24.67 -1.62
CA ALA A 8 -26.25 24.95 -0.56
C ALA A 8 -25.90 23.70 0.28
N GLU A 9 -26.92 22.96 0.71
CA GLU A 9 -26.76 21.70 1.45
C GLU A 9 -26.06 20.61 0.62
N GLY A 10 -26.29 20.57 -0.70
CA GLY A 10 -25.60 19.65 -1.61
C GLY A 10 -24.11 19.95 -1.72
N MET A 11 -23.75 21.23 -1.83
CA MET A 11 -22.34 21.68 -1.84
C MET A 11 -21.61 21.39 -0.53
N GLU A 12 -22.29 21.53 0.61
CA GLU A 12 -21.74 21.18 1.92
C GLU A 12 -21.42 19.67 2.00
N GLN A 13 -22.34 18.82 1.54
CA GLN A 13 -22.12 17.37 1.51
C GLN A 13 -20.97 16.97 0.57
N GLN A 14 -20.80 17.65 -0.56
CA GLN A 14 -19.66 17.45 -1.46
C GLN A 14 -18.34 17.81 -0.76
N ALA A 15 -18.28 18.96 -0.09
CA ALA A 15 -17.09 19.41 0.62
C ALA A 15 -16.66 18.40 1.70
N ILE A 16 -17.61 17.90 2.49
CA ILE A 16 -17.36 16.88 3.52
C ILE A 16 -16.81 15.59 2.89
N SER A 17 -17.40 15.15 1.78
CA SER A 17 -16.96 13.93 1.08
C SER A 17 -15.55 14.05 0.52
N ILE A 18 -15.21 15.21 -0.06
CA ILE A 18 -13.86 15.50 -0.59
C ILE A 18 -12.84 15.52 0.55
N ILE A 19 -13.15 16.16 1.67
CA ILE A 19 -12.28 16.20 2.84
C ILE A 19 -12.07 14.78 3.39
N GLY A 20 -13.14 13.99 3.51
CA GLY A 20 -13.05 12.60 3.93
C GLY A 20 -12.17 11.75 3.02
N ALA A 21 -12.30 11.92 1.70
CA ALA A 21 -11.45 11.24 0.72
C ALA A 21 -9.97 11.68 0.86
N ALA A 22 -9.71 12.98 1.00
CA ALA A 22 -8.37 13.51 1.18
C ALA A 22 -7.70 12.99 2.47
N ILE A 23 -8.44 12.95 3.58
CA ILE A 23 -7.95 12.38 4.84
C ILE A 23 -7.67 10.88 4.68
N SER A 24 -8.54 10.14 3.99
CA SER A 24 -8.37 8.71 3.77
C SER A 24 -7.11 8.41 2.95
N ILE A 25 -6.88 9.17 1.88
CA ILE A 25 -5.64 9.08 1.09
C ILE A 25 -4.43 9.45 1.95
N GLY A 26 -4.48 10.58 2.66
CA GLY A 26 -3.39 11.03 3.52
C GLY A 26 -3.03 10.02 4.60
N TYR A 27 -4.02 9.40 5.23
CA TYR A 27 -3.83 8.37 6.24
C TYR A 27 -3.26 7.09 5.61
N ALA A 28 -3.90 6.56 4.56
CA ALA A 28 -3.49 5.30 3.93
C ALA A 28 -2.05 5.39 3.40
N PHE A 29 -1.71 6.45 2.67
CA PHE A 29 -0.34 6.62 2.17
C PHE A 29 0.64 7.00 3.28
N GLY A 30 0.29 7.97 4.13
CA GLY A 30 1.18 8.49 5.17
C GLY A 30 1.56 7.41 6.18
N VAL A 31 0.57 6.71 6.74
CA VAL A 31 0.80 5.65 7.73
C VAL A 31 1.54 4.48 7.10
N THR A 32 1.17 4.06 5.88
CA THR A 32 1.87 2.96 5.19
C THR A 32 3.32 3.30 4.92
N ILE A 33 3.64 4.51 4.45
CA ILE A 33 5.03 4.94 4.23
C ILE A 33 5.82 4.91 5.54
N ILE A 34 5.23 5.38 6.64
CA ILE A 34 5.88 5.34 7.96
C ILE A 34 6.17 3.90 8.36
N ILE A 35 5.19 3.00 8.26
CA ILE A 35 5.34 1.58 8.59
C ILE A 35 6.46 0.96 7.76
N LEU A 36 6.43 1.12 6.43
CA LEU A 36 7.43 0.56 5.53
C LEU A 36 8.82 1.07 5.84
N LYS A 37 8.98 2.38 6.11
CA LYS A 37 10.29 2.96 6.48
C LYS A 37 10.80 2.43 7.81
N VAL A 38 9.93 2.25 8.80
CA VAL A 38 10.30 1.67 10.10
C VAL A 38 10.74 0.23 9.92
N MET A 39 9.99 -0.57 9.17
CA MET A 39 10.35 -1.97 8.88
C MET A 39 11.71 -2.06 8.17
N ASP A 40 11.94 -1.23 7.17
CA ASP A 40 13.20 -1.20 6.41
C ASP A 40 14.40 -0.80 7.28
N ALA A 41 14.20 0.11 8.25
CA ALA A 41 15.25 0.51 9.19
C ALA A 41 15.53 -0.52 10.30
N VAL A 42 14.53 -1.32 10.68
CA VAL A 42 14.62 -2.29 11.78
C VAL A 42 15.13 -3.65 11.29
N TRP A 43 14.76 -4.09 10.08
CA TRP A 43 15.20 -5.39 9.55
C TRP A 43 16.60 -5.32 8.92
N PRO A 44 17.52 -6.21 9.32
CA PRO A 44 18.84 -6.28 8.70
C PRO A 44 18.71 -6.78 7.25
N GLY A 45 19.03 -5.92 6.28
CA GLY A 45 18.86 -6.18 4.85
C GLY A 45 17.63 -5.52 4.22
N GLY A 46 16.82 -4.81 5.02
CA GLY A 46 15.61 -4.14 4.56
C GLY A 46 14.40 -5.06 4.42
N ILE A 47 13.27 -4.50 3.98
CA ILE A 47 12.01 -5.26 3.82
C ILE A 47 11.98 -6.09 2.52
N ARG A 48 12.79 -5.74 1.52
CA ARG A 48 12.88 -6.46 0.24
C ARG A 48 14.01 -7.48 0.29
N VAL A 49 13.79 -8.62 -0.36
CA VAL A 49 14.84 -9.61 -0.61
C VAL A 49 15.94 -9.04 -1.49
N THR A 50 17.11 -9.66 -1.47
CA THR A 50 18.22 -9.22 -2.33
C THR A 50 17.87 -9.43 -3.81
N PRO A 51 18.38 -8.60 -4.74
CA PRO A 51 18.10 -8.76 -6.17
C PRO A 51 18.44 -10.17 -6.71
N LYS A 52 19.50 -10.78 -6.17
CA LYS A 52 19.92 -12.13 -6.52
C LYS A 52 18.88 -13.18 -6.11
N GLU A 53 18.29 -13.05 -4.92
CA GLU A 53 17.24 -13.96 -4.46
C GLU A 53 15.94 -13.75 -5.23
N GLU A 54 15.65 -12.51 -5.63
CA GLU A 54 14.50 -12.18 -6.48
C GLU A 54 14.64 -12.81 -7.89
N GLU A 55 15.83 -12.80 -8.48
CA GLU A 55 16.12 -13.43 -9.78
C GLU A 55 16.02 -14.96 -9.77
N ILE A 56 16.45 -15.61 -8.69
CA ILE A 56 16.41 -17.08 -8.54
C ILE A 56 14.98 -17.58 -8.25
N GLY A 57 14.13 -16.71 -7.70
CA GLY A 57 12.76 -17.02 -7.28
C GLY A 57 12.68 -17.31 -5.79
N LEU A 58 11.67 -16.73 -5.13
CA LEU A 58 11.50 -16.79 -3.68
C LEU A 58 11.30 -18.22 -3.14
N ASP A 59 10.66 -19.08 -3.93
CA ASP A 59 10.43 -20.48 -3.54
C ASP A 59 11.76 -21.24 -3.42
N LEU A 60 12.66 -21.03 -4.39
CA LEU A 60 14.01 -21.59 -4.37
C LEU A 60 14.91 -20.91 -3.33
N ALA A 61 14.83 -19.59 -3.21
CA ALA A 61 15.72 -18.80 -2.37
C ALA A 61 15.39 -18.90 -0.87
N GLN A 62 14.11 -18.95 -0.51
CA GLN A 62 13.67 -18.92 0.89
C GLN A 62 13.12 -20.27 1.40
N HIS A 63 12.54 -21.09 0.52
CA HIS A 63 11.92 -22.36 0.90
C HIS A 63 12.70 -23.58 0.41
N GLY A 64 13.69 -23.40 -0.48
CA GLY A 64 14.47 -24.50 -1.05
C GLY A 64 13.65 -25.43 -1.96
N GLU A 65 12.45 -25.01 -2.34
CA GLU A 65 11.51 -25.79 -3.13
C GLU A 65 11.39 -25.19 -4.54
N ARG A 66 11.40 -26.05 -5.57
CA ARG A 66 11.02 -25.63 -6.92
C ARG A 66 9.50 -25.70 -7.02
N ALA A 67 8.83 -24.57 -7.23
CA ALA A 67 7.37 -24.52 -7.39
C ALA A 67 6.88 -25.32 -8.61
N TYR A 68 7.74 -25.54 -9.61
CA TYR A 68 7.44 -26.36 -10.78
C TYR A 68 8.48 -27.46 -10.96
N VAL A 69 8.01 -28.72 -11.00
CA VAL A 69 8.83 -29.92 -11.14
C VAL A 69 9.00 -30.33 -12.62
N ASN A 70 8.32 -29.68 -13.56
CA ASN A 70 8.35 -30.05 -14.99
C ASN A 70 8.41 -28.81 -15.90
N GLU A 71 9.63 -28.44 -16.32
CA GLU A 71 10.00 -28.11 -17.70
C GLU A 71 11.45 -28.58 -17.94
#